data_AF-A0A9E5N8J6-F1
#
_entry.id   AF-A0A9E5N8J6-F1
#
_cell.length_a   1.000
_cell.length_b   1.000
_cell.length_c   1.000
_cell.angle_alpha   90.00
_cell.angle_beta   90.00
_cell.angle_gamma   90.00
#
_symmetry.space_group_name_H-M   'P 1'
#
loop_
_entity.id
_entity.type
_entity.pdbx_description
1 polymer ?
#
loop_
_entity_poly.entity_id
_entity_poly.type
_entity_poly.pdbx_seq_one_letter_code
_entity_poly.pdbx_strand_id
1 'polypeptide(L)'
;MTTQRVAWLTTMLLLVVCALGLQYAEGAQSEAKYMGPKMCIACHKATHADIIAASSKTAHSNAMWKIGDEGDGRRIVADFSKEAPFSREEVAYVLGTGRKYQSFLDKDLNLLPGEWIVKDKAWRARESVDAAKDCVGCHTTGFDPAARKWAALGVTCEMCHGPGSVHMSAKDKKASIVRPQELDPQERAMICGQCHAVGKSKDGTYTFPHSYRPGEDLGQFFTLATEILKEAVNSQYNEFVHGGGKHLAAGTTCSTCHNPHGSTEGVQAQLRQPVNQLCLQEGCHGGKLAGSQHSEKTLKMMSCTICHLPGGKHTFKAPKK
;
A
#
# COMPACT_ATOMS: atom_id res chain seq x y z
N MET A 1 56.51 -16.62 -1.62
CA MET A 1 55.73 -16.06 -0.48
C MET A 1 55.15 -14.67 -0.73
N THR A 2 55.49 -13.99 -1.83
CA THR A 2 55.11 -12.58 -2.09
C THR A 2 53.75 -12.41 -2.79
N THR A 3 53.36 -13.31 -3.71
CA THR A 3 52.10 -13.21 -4.47
C THR A 3 50.85 -13.50 -3.64
N GLN A 4 50.93 -14.45 -2.70
CA GLN A 4 49.83 -14.78 -1.80
C GLN A 4 49.52 -13.63 -0.82
N ARG A 5 50.54 -12.95 -0.27
CA ARG A 5 50.31 -11.82 0.64
C ARG A 5 49.65 -10.62 -0.02
N VAL A 6 49.96 -10.35 -1.30
CA VAL A 6 49.31 -9.27 -2.06
C VAL A 6 47.85 -9.59 -2.35
N ALA A 7 47.51 -10.84 -2.71
CA ALA A 7 46.13 -11.27 -2.95
C ALA A 7 45.24 -11.20 -1.69
N TRP A 8 45.81 -11.47 -0.52
CA TRP A 8 45.11 -11.33 0.77
C TRP A 8 44.85 -9.87 1.14
N LEU A 9 45.82 -8.98 0.92
CA LEU A 9 45.67 -7.55 1.17
C LEU A 9 44.64 -6.90 0.24
N THR A 10 44.61 -7.25 -1.06
CA THR A 10 43.61 -6.74 -2.00
C THR A 10 42.19 -7.20 -1.67
N THR A 11 42.03 -8.46 -1.26
CA THR A 11 40.71 -9.01 -0.88
C THR A 11 40.19 -8.39 0.41
N MET A 12 41.05 -8.19 1.43
CA MET A 12 40.64 -7.47 2.65
C MET A 12 40.30 -6.00 2.36
N LEU A 13 41.08 -5.32 1.51
CA LEU A 13 40.80 -3.92 1.16
C LEU A 13 39.46 -3.78 0.41
N LEU A 14 39.16 -4.70 -0.51
CA LEU A 14 37.86 -4.76 -1.21
C LEU A 14 36.70 -5.02 -0.25
N LEU A 15 36.86 -5.94 0.71
CA LEU A 15 35.83 -6.22 1.72
C LEU A 15 35.59 -5.02 2.65
N VAL A 16 36.64 -4.31 3.05
CA VAL A 16 36.54 -3.10 3.90
C VAL A 16 35.90 -1.94 3.13
N VAL A 17 36.26 -1.74 1.86
CA VAL A 17 35.63 -0.70 1.01
C VAL A 17 34.16 -1.03 0.73
N CYS A 18 33.81 -2.29 0.50
CA CYS A 18 32.41 -2.71 0.38
C CYS A 18 31.65 -2.48 1.69
N ALA A 19 32.21 -2.88 2.84
CA ALA A 19 31.56 -2.70 4.15
C ALA A 19 31.36 -1.22 4.50
N LEU A 20 32.35 -0.37 4.23
CA LEU A 20 32.24 1.09 4.41
C LEU A 20 31.24 1.70 3.43
N GLY A 21 31.19 1.21 2.18
CA GLY A 21 30.22 1.65 1.18
C GLY A 21 28.77 1.27 1.55
N LEU A 22 28.56 0.07 2.10
CA LEU A 22 27.29 -0.40 2.64
C LEU A 22 26.86 0.44 3.85
N GLN A 23 27.74 0.69 4.82
CA GLN A 23 27.44 1.54 5.98
C GLN A 23 27.13 2.98 5.61
N TYR A 24 27.84 3.54 4.62
CA TYR A 24 27.58 4.91 4.16
C TYR A 24 26.25 5.01 3.38
N ALA A 25 25.91 3.98 2.60
CA ALA A 25 24.62 3.88 1.92
C ALA A 25 23.46 3.71 2.92
N GLU A 26 23.61 2.86 3.93
CA GLU A 26 22.64 2.68 5.03
C GLU A 26 22.46 3.97 5.84
N GLY A 27 23.56 4.67 6.17
CA GLY A 27 23.53 5.95 6.87
C GLY A 27 22.86 7.07 6.08
N ALA A 28 23.16 7.20 4.79
CA ALA A 28 22.54 8.19 3.91
C ALA A 28 21.05 7.91 3.66
N GLN A 29 20.67 6.63 3.59
CA GLN A 29 19.27 6.22 3.52
C GLN A 29 18.55 6.65 4.82
N SER A 30 19.15 6.47 5.99
CA SER A 30 18.55 6.82 7.30
C SER A 30 18.09 8.29 7.41
N GLU A 31 18.83 9.24 6.83
CA GLU A 31 18.49 10.67 6.81
C GLU A 31 17.60 11.12 5.62
N ALA A 32 17.22 10.20 4.74
CA ALA A 32 16.46 10.53 3.54
C ALA A 32 15.09 11.16 3.90
N LYS A 33 14.83 12.32 3.30
CA LYS A 33 13.60 13.10 3.44
C LYS A 33 12.60 12.84 2.31
N TYR A 34 11.33 12.85 2.67
CA TYR A 34 10.21 12.83 1.73
C TYR A 34 10.08 14.21 1.08
N MET A 35 9.95 14.23 -0.25
CA MET A 35 9.93 15.43 -1.08
C MET A 35 8.52 15.81 -1.53
N GLY A 36 7.57 14.89 -1.38
CA GLY A 36 6.19 15.05 -1.82
C GLY A 36 6.02 14.84 -3.33
N PRO A 37 4.78 14.57 -3.78
CA PRO A 37 4.48 14.15 -5.15
C PRO A 37 4.78 15.23 -6.18
N LYS A 38 4.71 16.51 -5.82
CA LYS A 38 4.98 17.63 -6.74
C LYS A 38 6.41 17.56 -7.28
N MET A 39 7.38 17.19 -6.44
CA MET A 39 8.77 17.04 -6.86
C MET A 39 8.96 15.84 -7.78
N CYS A 40 8.34 14.71 -7.47
CA CYS A 40 8.35 13.53 -8.34
C CYS A 40 7.75 13.87 -9.72
N ILE A 41 6.58 14.53 -9.74
CA ILE A 41 5.88 14.90 -10.97
C ILE A 41 6.73 15.87 -11.81
N ALA A 42 7.42 16.84 -11.19
CA ALA A 42 8.23 17.81 -11.92
C ALA A 42 9.27 17.14 -12.84
N CYS A 43 9.90 16.06 -12.39
CA CYS A 43 10.90 15.33 -13.19
C CYS A 43 10.29 14.20 -14.04
N HIS A 44 9.30 13.46 -13.51
CA HIS A 44 8.78 12.25 -14.16
C HIS A 44 7.60 12.49 -15.09
N LYS A 45 6.98 13.68 -15.10
CA LYS A 45 5.84 13.98 -15.98
C LYS A 45 6.16 13.80 -17.46
N ALA A 46 7.39 14.10 -17.88
CA ALA A 46 7.79 13.95 -19.29
C ALA A 46 7.89 12.48 -19.73
N THR A 47 8.28 11.58 -18.82
CA THR A 47 8.53 10.17 -19.15
C THR A 47 7.36 9.26 -18.76
N HIS A 48 6.55 9.64 -17.79
CA HIS A 48 5.55 8.80 -17.12
C HIS A 48 4.20 9.54 -16.93
N ALA A 49 3.80 10.33 -17.94
CA ALA A 49 2.60 11.15 -17.90
C ALA A 49 1.32 10.32 -17.61
N ASP A 50 1.25 9.12 -18.19
CA ASP A 50 0.16 8.17 -18.03
C ASP A 50 0.06 7.65 -16.58
N ILE A 51 1.19 7.25 -16.00
CA ILE A 51 1.27 6.80 -14.60
C ILE A 51 0.85 7.93 -13.66
N ILE A 52 1.32 9.16 -13.90
CA ILE A 52 0.99 10.32 -13.06
C ILE A 52 -0.51 10.63 -13.17
N ALA A 53 -1.07 10.64 -14.38
CA ALA A 53 -2.49 10.93 -14.60
C ALA A 53 -3.42 9.83 -14.04
N ALA A 54 -3.01 8.57 -14.11
CA ALA A 54 -3.76 7.45 -13.56
C ALA A 54 -3.67 7.41 -12.03
N SER A 55 -2.46 7.60 -11.48
CA SER A 55 -2.22 7.47 -10.04
C SER A 55 -2.93 8.55 -9.23
N SER A 56 -3.03 9.78 -9.75
CA SER A 56 -3.73 10.88 -9.07
C SER A 56 -5.22 10.59 -8.84
N LYS A 57 -5.83 9.72 -9.65
CA LYS A 57 -7.25 9.34 -9.57
C LYS A 57 -7.51 8.11 -8.70
N THR A 58 -6.45 7.47 -8.18
CA THR A 58 -6.59 6.26 -7.37
C THR A 58 -7.13 6.55 -5.98
N ALA A 59 -7.64 5.52 -5.30
CA ALA A 59 -8.02 5.64 -3.90
C ALA A 59 -6.81 5.86 -2.99
N HIS A 60 -5.60 5.48 -3.42
CA HIS A 60 -4.36 5.76 -2.70
C HIS A 60 -4.07 7.27 -2.64
N SER A 61 -3.96 7.94 -3.79
CA SER A 61 -3.71 9.39 -3.83
C SER A 61 -4.80 10.22 -3.15
N ASN A 62 -6.00 9.66 -3.04
CA ASN A 62 -7.17 10.29 -2.42
C ASN A 62 -7.57 9.62 -1.10
N ALA A 63 -6.66 8.90 -0.45
CA ALA A 63 -6.93 8.19 0.80
C ALA A 63 -7.25 9.17 1.94
N MET A 64 -6.63 10.35 1.95
CA MET A 64 -7.01 11.47 2.79
C MET A 64 -6.82 12.76 2.02
N TRP A 65 -7.73 13.69 2.20
CA TRP A 65 -7.69 15.00 1.56
C TRP A 65 -8.38 16.04 2.44
N LYS A 66 -8.04 17.30 2.23
CA LYS A 66 -8.54 18.43 3.03
C LYS A 66 -9.79 19.01 2.39
N ILE A 67 -10.73 19.48 3.22
CA ILE A 67 -11.86 20.29 2.73
C ILE A 67 -11.35 21.53 1.98
N GLY A 68 -11.98 21.85 0.85
CA GLY A 68 -11.55 22.90 -0.07
C GLY A 68 -10.66 22.40 -1.22
N ASP A 69 -10.16 21.15 -1.13
CA ASP A 69 -9.42 20.50 -2.21
C ASP A 69 -10.29 19.52 -3.02
N GLU A 70 -11.61 19.74 -3.11
CA GLU A 70 -12.51 18.93 -3.93
C GLU A 70 -12.09 18.92 -5.42
N GLY A 71 -12.30 17.80 -6.11
CA GLY A 71 -11.84 17.61 -7.50
C GLY A 71 -11.71 16.14 -7.86
N ASP A 72 -10.71 15.77 -8.67
CA ASP A 72 -10.37 14.43 -9.18
C ASP A 72 -10.71 13.22 -8.26
N GLY A 73 -11.99 12.83 -8.18
CA GLY A 73 -12.47 11.77 -7.29
C GLY A 73 -12.58 12.15 -5.80
N ARG A 74 -12.22 13.37 -5.41
CA ARG A 74 -12.35 13.93 -4.05
C ARG A 74 -13.66 14.67 -3.89
N ARG A 75 -14.57 14.07 -3.12
CA ARG A 75 -15.87 14.66 -2.79
C ARG A 75 -16.40 14.11 -1.47
N ILE A 76 -17.13 14.96 -0.75
CA ILE A 76 -17.97 14.49 0.35
C ILE A 76 -19.21 13.85 -0.25
N VAL A 77 -19.43 12.58 0.02
CA VAL A 77 -20.64 11.86 -0.40
C VAL A 77 -21.63 11.66 0.73
N ALA A 78 -21.23 12.02 1.96
CA ALA A 78 -22.07 11.95 3.13
C ALA A 78 -23.17 13.02 3.10
N ASP A 79 -24.36 12.62 3.52
CA ASP A 79 -25.51 13.50 3.62
C ASP A 79 -25.62 14.03 5.06
N PHE A 80 -25.18 15.27 5.26
CA PHE A 80 -25.24 15.97 6.55
C PHE A 80 -26.64 16.49 6.90
N SER A 81 -27.62 16.40 5.99
CA SER A 81 -29.02 16.74 6.31
C SER A 81 -29.75 15.63 7.07
N LYS A 82 -29.15 14.44 7.16
CA LYS A 82 -29.65 13.31 7.97
C LYS A 82 -29.18 13.43 9.41
N GLU A 83 -29.39 12.37 10.19
CA GLU A 83 -28.91 12.19 11.56
C GLU A 83 -27.37 12.08 11.65
N ALA A 84 -26.68 13.12 11.18
CA ALA A 84 -25.23 13.23 11.26
C ALA A 84 -24.82 13.45 12.72
N PRO A 85 -23.83 12.69 13.24
CA PRO A 85 -23.42 12.80 14.64
C PRO A 85 -22.52 14.02 14.92
N PHE A 86 -22.22 14.82 13.91
CA PHE A 86 -21.41 16.05 13.97
C PHE A 86 -21.77 16.96 12.79
N SER A 87 -21.44 18.24 12.91
CA SER A 87 -21.67 19.26 11.89
C SER A 87 -20.64 19.18 10.75
N ARG A 88 -21.01 19.66 9.56
CA ARG A 88 -20.09 19.69 8.41
C ARG A 88 -18.89 20.60 8.68
N GLU A 89 -19.11 21.63 9.50
CA GLU A 89 -18.14 22.67 9.86
C GLU A 89 -16.99 22.13 10.71
N GLU A 90 -17.20 21.03 11.43
CA GLU A 90 -16.16 20.34 12.21
C GLU A 90 -15.18 19.56 11.32
N VAL A 91 -15.55 19.26 10.07
CA VAL A 91 -14.73 18.47 9.17
C VAL A 91 -13.57 19.30 8.62
N ALA A 92 -12.34 18.90 8.93
CA ALA A 92 -11.13 19.44 8.31
C ALA A 92 -10.58 18.51 7.21
N TYR A 93 -10.68 17.20 7.43
CA TYR A 93 -10.18 16.19 6.50
C TYR A 93 -11.18 15.07 6.28
N VAL A 94 -11.09 14.47 5.09
CA VAL A 94 -11.94 13.37 4.68
C VAL A 94 -11.07 12.14 4.43
N LEU A 95 -11.45 11.01 5.02
CA LEU A 95 -10.82 9.72 4.82
C LEU A 95 -11.58 8.91 3.76
N GLY A 96 -10.88 8.61 2.67
CA GLY A 96 -11.36 7.83 1.55
C GLY A 96 -12.17 8.61 0.52
N THR A 97 -12.48 7.93 -0.59
CA THR A 97 -13.18 8.50 -1.76
C THR A 97 -14.68 8.21 -1.77
N GLY A 98 -15.27 7.75 -0.66
CA GLY A 98 -16.70 7.47 -0.57
C GLY A 98 -17.19 6.35 -1.50
N ARG A 99 -16.39 5.28 -1.70
CA ARG A 99 -16.80 4.10 -2.49
C ARG A 99 -17.69 3.13 -1.71
N LYS A 100 -17.34 2.89 -0.45
CA LYS A 100 -18.09 2.03 0.49
C LYS A 100 -18.46 2.81 1.73
N TYR A 101 -17.45 3.49 2.29
CA TYR A 101 -17.55 4.28 3.49
C TYR A 101 -16.80 5.60 3.34
N GLN A 102 -17.15 6.59 4.16
CA GLN A 102 -16.39 7.84 4.30
C GLN A 102 -16.37 8.23 5.78
N SER A 103 -15.16 8.42 6.32
CA SER A 103 -14.92 8.87 7.68
C SER A 103 -14.29 10.27 7.64
N PHE A 104 -14.32 11.01 8.75
CA PHE A 104 -13.98 12.42 8.78
C PHE A 104 -13.12 12.74 9.99
N LEU A 105 -12.17 13.67 9.83
CA LEU A 105 -11.32 14.16 10.91
C LEU A 105 -11.54 15.65 11.13
N ASP A 106 -11.43 16.08 12.38
CA ASP A 106 -11.34 17.50 12.72
C ASP A 106 -9.91 18.07 12.46
N LYS A 107 -9.72 19.36 12.77
CA LYS A 107 -8.43 20.05 12.59
C LYS A 107 -7.31 19.52 13.50
N ASP A 108 -7.68 18.86 14.60
CA ASP A 108 -6.76 18.34 15.61
C ASP A 108 -6.43 16.85 15.35
N LEU A 109 -6.98 16.29 14.26
CA LEU A 109 -6.87 14.90 13.82
C LEU A 109 -7.60 13.92 14.76
N ASN A 110 -8.67 14.34 15.41
CA ASN A 110 -9.58 13.39 16.03
C ASN A 110 -10.52 12.82 14.97
N LEU A 111 -10.72 11.51 14.99
CA LEU A 111 -11.76 10.87 14.20
C LEU A 111 -13.13 11.32 14.71
N LEU A 112 -13.94 11.93 13.85
CA LEU A 112 -15.27 12.36 14.22
C LEU A 112 -16.20 11.14 14.43
N PRO A 113 -17.18 11.20 15.35
CA PRO A 113 -17.89 10.04 15.89
C PRO A 113 -18.97 9.49 14.94
N GLY A 114 -18.59 9.18 13.69
CA GLY A 114 -19.49 8.62 12.70
C GLY A 114 -18.79 8.34 11.37
N GLU A 115 -19.30 7.33 10.69
CA GLU A 115 -18.88 6.97 9.34
C GLU A 115 -20.11 6.87 8.43
N TRP A 116 -20.01 7.47 7.25
CA TRP A 116 -21.08 7.41 6.26
C TRP A 116 -21.03 6.09 5.49
N ILE A 117 -22.12 5.34 5.49
CA ILE A 117 -22.27 4.09 4.74
C ILE A 117 -22.95 4.40 3.40
N VAL A 118 -22.17 4.36 2.32
CA VAL A 118 -22.59 4.89 1.00
C VAL A 118 -23.76 4.10 0.42
N LYS A 119 -23.72 2.77 0.55
CA LYS A 119 -24.77 1.87 0.05
C LYS A 119 -26.10 2.13 0.75
N ASP A 120 -26.04 2.28 2.08
CA ASP A 120 -27.22 2.37 2.93
C ASP A 120 -27.73 3.82 3.05
N LYS A 121 -26.93 4.78 2.58
CA LYS A 121 -27.18 6.22 2.69
C LYS A 121 -27.51 6.63 4.13
N ALA A 122 -26.74 6.09 5.07
CA ALA A 122 -26.96 6.25 6.49
C ALA A 122 -25.64 6.45 7.24
N TRP A 123 -25.72 7.15 8.37
CA TRP A 123 -24.61 7.28 9.31
C TRP A 123 -24.55 6.04 10.20
N ARG A 124 -23.33 5.55 10.45
CA ARG A 124 -23.05 4.53 11.46
C ARG A 124 -22.18 5.15 12.53
N ALA A 125 -22.60 5.00 13.79
CA ALA A 125 -21.79 5.42 14.92
C ALA A 125 -20.41 4.77 14.89
N ARG A 126 -19.39 5.55 15.21
CA ARG A 126 -18.00 5.11 15.30
C ARG A 126 -17.34 5.82 16.46
N GLU A 127 -16.50 5.10 17.19
CA GLU A 127 -15.75 5.68 18.29
C GLU A 127 -14.72 6.70 17.78
N SER A 128 -14.60 7.82 18.48
CA SER A 128 -13.58 8.82 18.21
C SER A 128 -12.22 8.33 18.72
N VAL A 129 -11.19 8.46 17.88
CA VAL A 129 -9.82 8.06 18.20
C VAL A 129 -8.83 9.12 17.72
N ASP A 130 -7.61 9.12 18.28
CA ASP A 130 -6.51 9.94 17.78
C ASP A 130 -6.03 9.40 16.43
N ALA A 131 -6.47 10.04 15.34
CA ALA A 131 -6.17 9.56 13.99
C ALA A 131 -4.68 9.59 13.69
N ALA A 132 -3.87 10.39 14.40
CA ALA A 132 -2.42 10.35 14.29
C ALA A 132 -1.85 8.98 14.66
N LYS A 133 -2.49 8.26 15.58
CA LYS A 133 -2.07 6.91 15.99
C LYS A 133 -2.68 5.81 15.14
N ASP A 134 -3.89 6.03 14.66
CA ASP A 134 -4.70 4.95 14.10
C ASP A 134 -4.98 5.03 12.59
N CYS A 135 -4.76 6.19 11.95
CA CYS A 135 -5.18 6.42 10.56
C CYS A 135 -4.11 7.08 9.69
N VAL A 136 -3.50 8.17 10.18
CA VAL A 136 -2.74 9.12 9.34
C VAL A 136 -1.52 8.47 8.69
N GLY A 137 -0.85 7.54 9.37
CA GLY A 137 0.29 6.80 8.80
C GLY A 137 -0.04 6.02 7.53
N CYS A 138 -1.25 5.47 7.43
CA CYS A 138 -1.72 4.75 6.24
C CYS A 138 -2.38 5.65 5.19
N HIS A 139 -2.75 6.87 5.57
CA HIS A 139 -3.60 7.77 4.77
C HIS A 139 -2.85 9.00 4.23
N THR A 140 -1.59 9.18 4.61
CA THR A 140 -0.71 10.27 4.14
C THR A 140 0.63 9.69 3.69
N THR A 141 1.50 10.53 3.14
CA THR A 141 2.88 10.16 2.77
C THR A 141 3.88 10.87 3.65
N GLY A 142 4.84 10.10 4.20
CA GLY A 142 5.91 10.64 5.04
C GLY A 142 5.40 11.24 6.34
N PHE A 143 4.51 10.53 7.04
CA PHE A 143 3.97 10.98 8.32
C PHE A 143 5.03 10.93 9.43
N ASP A 144 5.23 12.06 10.10
CA ASP A 144 5.96 12.22 11.35
C ASP A 144 4.95 12.35 12.49
N PRO A 145 4.79 11.31 13.33
CA PRO A 145 3.87 11.34 14.45
C PRO A 145 4.23 12.35 15.54
N ALA A 146 5.53 12.61 15.77
CA ALA A 146 5.98 13.53 16.79
C ALA A 146 5.64 14.97 16.41
N ALA A 147 5.83 15.34 15.15
CA ALA A 147 5.45 16.65 14.63
C ALA A 147 3.97 16.76 14.24
N ARG A 148 3.24 15.63 14.17
CA ARG A 148 1.90 15.50 13.56
C ARG A 148 1.84 16.12 12.16
N LYS A 149 2.88 15.87 11.34
CA LYS A 149 3.04 16.43 9.99
C LYS A 149 3.27 15.33 8.97
N TRP A 150 2.98 15.63 7.71
CA TRP A 150 3.22 14.73 6.59
C TRP A 150 3.84 15.50 5.42
N ALA A 151 4.53 14.80 4.53
CA ALA A 151 5.05 15.38 3.31
C ALA A 151 3.94 15.61 2.26
N ALA A 152 2.92 14.74 2.25
CA ALA A 152 1.76 14.89 1.38
C ALA A 152 0.51 14.20 1.94
N LEU A 153 -0.67 14.75 1.59
CA LEU A 153 -1.95 14.08 1.80
C LEU A 153 -2.11 12.92 0.81
N GLY A 154 -2.73 11.83 1.26
CA GLY A 154 -2.88 10.62 0.47
C GLY A 154 -1.61 9.75 0.44
N VAL A 155 -1.77 8.55 -0.08
CA VAL A 155 -0.70 7.60 -0.39
C VAL A 155 -0.15 7.94 -1.77
N THR A 156 1.05 8.55 -1.80
CA THR A 156 1.69 9.07 -3.01
C THR A 156 2.97 8.29 -3.34
N CYS A 157 3.72 8.73 -4.36
CA CYS A 157 4.86 8.01 -4.94
C CYS A 157 5.81 7.42 -3.88
N GLU A 158 6.19 8.24 -2.90
CA GLU A 158 7.22 7.90 -1.91
C GLU A 158 6.74 6.90 -0.84
N MET A 159 5.44 6.60 -0.75
CA MET A 159 4.96 5.55 0.15
C MET A 159 5.35 4.14 -0.33
N CYS A 160 5.57 3.97 -1.64
CA CYS A 160 6.01 2.70 -2.23
C CYS A 160 7.47 2.76 -2.72
N HIS A 161 7.95 3.94 -3.11
CA HIS A 161 9.29 4.14 -3.64
C HIS A 161 10.31 4.62 -2.58
N GLY A 162 9.85 4.96 -1.39
CA GLY A 162 10.68 5.54 -0.33
C GLY A 162 10.96 7.03 -0.53
N PRO A 163 11.67 7.68 0.42
CA PRO A 163 11.95 9.11 0.38
C PRO A 163 12.88 9.51 -0.78
N GLY A 164 12.49 10.51 -1.58
CA GLY A 164 13.14 10.84 -2.84
C GLY A 164 14.36 11.78 -2.76
N SER A 165 14.68 12.35 -1.60
CA SER A 165 15.77 13.34 -1.46
C SER A 165 17.15 12.85 -1.94
N VAL A 166 17.53 11.63 -1.60
CA VAL A 166 18.80 11.01 -2.06
C VAL A 166 18.74 10.77 -3.57
N HIS A 167 17.63 10.24 -4.07
CA HIS A 167 17.41 10.02 -5.50
C HIS A 167 17.60 11.29 -6.33
N MET A 168 17.14 12.44 -5.85
CA MET A 168 17.26 13.72 -6.58
C MET A 168 18.72 14.15 -6.79
N SER A 169 19.62 13.85 -5.87
CA SER A 169 21.03 14.26 -5.93
C SER A 169 21.98 13.15 -6.42
N ALA A 170 21.54 11.89 -6.38
CA ALA A 170 22.37 10.75 -6.76
C ALA A 170 22.80 10.78 -8.24
N LYS A 171 24.02 10.30 -8.51
CA LYS A 171 24.51 10.05 -9.88
C LYS A 171 23.80 8.86 -10.51
N ASP A 172 23.70 7.76 -9.76
CA ASP A 172 22.88 6.60 -10.14
C ASP A 172 21.46 6.76 -9.61
N LYS A 173 20.56 7.16 -10.50
CA LYS A 173 19.13 7.33 -10.19
C LYS A 173 18.43 6.02 -9.89
N LYS A 174 18.86 4.90 -10.49
CA LYS A 174 18.20 3.61 -10.35
C LYS A 174 18.51 2.97 -9.00
N ALA A 175 19.76 3.08 -8.55
CA ALA A 175 20.20 2.51 -7.28
C ALA A 175 19.80 3.34 -6.03
N SER A 176 19.32 4.57 -6.22
CA SER A 176 19.05 5.53 -5.12
C SER A 176 17.58 5.65 -4.72
N ILE A 177 16.70 4.83 -5.30
CA ILE A 177 15.27 4.81 -4.96
C ILE A 177 14.75 3.38 -5.06
N VAL A 178 13.76 3.05 -4.25
CA VAL A 178 13.18 1.71 -4.27
C VAL A 178 12.44 1.50 -5.58
N ARG A 179 12.71 0.38 -6.23
CA ARG A 179 12.02 -0.07 -7.44
C ARG A 179 11.30 -1.36 -7.10
N PRO A 180 10.01 -1.32 -6.71
CA PRO A 180 9.31 -2.48 -6.17
C PRO A 180 9.43 -3.73 -7.04
N GLN A 181 9.48 -3.59 -8.37
CA GLN A 181 9.61 -4.73 -9.29
C GLN A 181 10.94 -5.49 -9.18
N GLU A 182 11.99 -4.86 -8.63
CA GLU A 182 13.32 -5.43 -8.44
C GLU A 182 13.56 -5.99 -7.03
N LEU A 183 12.62 -5.78 -6.10
CA LEU A 183 12.68 -6.38 -4.77
C LEU A 183 12.33 -7.87 -4.81
N ASP A 184 12.74 -8.59 -3.77
CA ASP A 184 12.27 -9.94 -3.59
C ASP A 184 10.72 -9.96 -3.43
N PRO A 185 10.03 -11.06 -3.79
CA PRO A 185 8.57 -11.11 -3.72
C PRO A 185 7.98 -10.82 -2.33
N GLN A 186 8.67 -11.21 -1.26
CA GLN A 186 8.26 -11.00 0.12
C GLN A 186 8.40 -9.53 0.52
N GLU A 187 9.56 -8.91 0.28
CA GLU A 187 9.79 -7.46 0.45
C GLU A 187 8.79 -6.63 -0.37
N ARG A 188 8.55 -7.01 -1.63
CA ARG A 188 7.57 -6.34 -2.49
C ARG A 188 6.16 -6.42 -1.92
N ALA A 189 5.78 -7.54 -1.31
CA ALA A 189 4.48 -7.69 -0.65
C ALA A 189 4.40 -6.88 0.66
N MET A 190 5.52 -6.75 1.39
CA MET A 190 5.62 -5.96 2.63
C MET A 190 5.30 -4.48 2.41
N ILE A 191 5.61 -3.91 1.25
CA ILE A 191 5.19 -2.55 0.88
C ILE A 191 3.67 -2.39 1.02
N CYS A 192 2.88 -3.37 0.58
CA CYS A 192 1.43 -3.33 0.70
C CYS A 192 0.98 -3.55 2.14
N GLY A 193 1.70 -4.42 2.86
CA GLY A 193 1.49 -4.72 4.27
C GLY A 193 1.64 -3.53 5.21
N GLN A 194 2.18 -2.40 4.73
CA GLN A 194 2.19 -1.15 5.49
C GLN A 194 0.80 -0.68 5.91
N CYS A 195 -0.18 -0.85 5.01
CA CYS A 195 -1.53 -0.32 5.21
C CYS A 195 -2.61 -1.39 5.02
N HIS A 196 -2.35 -2.37 4.15
CA HIS A 196 -3.24 -3.51 3.92
C HIS A 196 -2.98 -4.64 4.92
N ALA A 197 -2.65 -4.27 6.16
CA ALA A 197 -2.53 -5.20 7.27
C ALA A 197 -3.24 -4.69 8.51
N VAL A 198 -3.65 -5.62 9.36
CA VAL A 198 -4.08 -5.38 10.73
C VAL A 198 -2.96 -5.80 11.66
N GLY A 199 -2.59 -4.92 12.60
CA GLY A 199 -1.51 -5.17 13.53
C GLY A 199 -1.21 -3.93 14.38
N LYS A 200 -0.04 -3.94 15.02
CA LYS A 200 0.48 -2.81 15.78
C LYS A 200 1.98 -2.63 15.52
N SER A 201 2.47 -1.40 15.64
CA SER A 201 3.91 -1.11 15.72
C SER A 201 4.55 -1.90 16.87
N LYS A 202 5.88 -2.08 16.84
CA LYS A 202 6.59 -2.87 17.87
C LYS A 202 6.41 -2.36 19.29
N ASP A 203 6.26 -1.05 19.47
CA ASP A 203 5.98 -0.41 20.75
C ASP A 203 4.49 -0.44 21.13
N GLY A 204 3.61 -0.95 20.26
CA GLY A 204 2.16 -1.01 20.44
C GLY A 204 1.42 0.31 20.20
N THR A 205 2.14 1.41 19.93
CA THR A 205 1.58 2.76 19.87
C THR A 205 0.68 3.00 18.67
N TYR A 206 1.07 2.48 17.49
CA TYR A 206 0.44 2.78 16.20
C TYR A 206 -0.23 1.54 15.61
N THR A 207 -1.31 1.71 14.83
CA THR A 207 -1.91 0.63 14.02
C THR A 207 -1.24 0.45 12.66
N PHE A 208 -0.12 1.14 12.43
CA PHE A 208 0.66 1.11 11.20
C PHE A 208 2.16 0.99 11.54
N PRO A 209 3.02 0.55 10.61
CA PRO A 209 4.44 0.37 10.87
C PRO A 209 5.18 1.71 10.84
N HIS A 210 5.14 2.45 11.95
CA HIS A 210 5.92 3.67 12.06
C HIS A 210 7.41 3.38 11.83
N SER A 211 8.08 4.28 11.08
CA SER A 211 9.49 4.22 10.68
C SER A 211 9.89 3.14 9.67
N TYR A 212 8.98 2.26 9.23
CA TYR A 212 9.24 1.36 8.12
C TYR A 212 9.44 2.15 6.82
N ARG A 213 10.40 1.71 5.99
CA ARG A 213 10.59 2.19 4.63
C ARG A 213 10.48 1.05 3.61
N PRO A 214 9.96 1.32 2.40
CA PRO A 214 9.91 0.32 1.34
C PRO A 214 11.28 -0.33 1.09
N GLY A 215 11.30 -1.66 0.96
CA GLY A 215 12.54 -2.43 0.80
C GLY A 215 13.18 -2.89 2.11
N GLU A 216 12.67 -2.47 3.27
CA GLU A 216 13.05 -3.05 4.56
C GLU A 216 12.18 -4.26 4.91
N ASP A 217 12.55 -4.99 5.97
CA ASP A 217 11.72 -6.05 6.53
C ASP A 217 10.63 -5.44 7.44
N LEU A 218 9.38 -5.48 6.98
CA LEU A 218 8.21 -4.99 7.73
C LEU A 218 8.09 -5.66 9.10
N GLY A 219 8.53 -6.91 9.23
CA GLY A 219 8.51 -7.67 10.48
C GLY A 219 9.35 -7.05 11.59
N GLN A 220 10.29 -6.14 11.27
CA GLN A 220 11.07 -5.40 12.26
C GLN A 220 10.31 -4.23 12.87
N PHE A 221 9.29 -3.70 12.17
CA PHE A 221 8.55 -2.50 12.57
C PHE A 221 7.11 -2.80 12.98
N PHE A 222 6.57 -3.92 12.52
CA PHE A 222 5.16 -4.27 12.69
C PHE A 222 4.97 -5.69 13.22
N THR A 223 3.97 -5.84 14.09
CA THR A 223 3.49 -7.15 14.53
C THR A 223 2.09 -7.34 13.98
N LEU A 224 1.97 -8.28 13.03
CA LEU A 224 0.69 -8.62 12.43
C LEU A 224 -0.24 -9.28 13.46
N ALA A 225 -1.51 -8.88 13.44
CA ALA A 225 -2.54 -9.58 14.16
C ALA A 225 -2.70 -11.00 13.58
N THR A 226 -2.71 -12.00 14.45
CA THR A 226 -2.94 -13.41 14.12
C THR A 226 -4.43 -13.69 13.91
N GLU A 227 -5.28 -13.05 14.70
CA GLU A 227 -6.73 -13.10 14.58
C GLU A 227 -7.25 -11.85 13.88
N ILE A 228 -7.91 -12.06 12.74
CA ILE A 228 -8.52 -10.98 11.96
C ILE A 228 -10.02 -10.99 12.24
N LEU A 229 -10.51 -9.93 12.88
CA LEU A 229 -11.94 -9.73 13.12
C LEU A 229 -12.70 -9.76 11.79
N LYS A 230 -13.94 -10.25 11.82
CA LYS A 230 -14.76 -10.48 10.62
C LYS A 230 -15.02 -9.18 9.83
N GLU A 231 -15.06 -8.05 10.53
CA GLU A 231 -15.29 -6.71 9.98
C GLU A 231 -13.99 -5.94 9.67
N ALA A 232 -12.82 -6.53 9.91
CA ALA A 232 -11.56 -5.84 9.69
C ALA A 232 -11.40 -5.43 8.22
N VAL A 233 -11.29 -4.12 8.00
CA VAL A 233 -10.92 -3.56 6.71
C VAL A 233 -9.40 -3.65 6.53
N ASN A 234 -8.94 -3.70 5.29
CA ASN A 234 -7.52 -3.70 4.97
C ASN A 234 -6.69 -4.86 5.58
N SER A 235 -7.23 -6.08 5.66
CA SER A 235 -6.54 -7.27 6.18
C SER A 235 -5.83 -8.12 5.11
N GLN A 236 -5.72 -7.62 3.87
CA GLN A 236 -5.35 -8.47 2.72
C GLN A 236 -3.94 -9.05 2.86
N TYR A 237 -3.00 -8.31 3.45
CA TYR A 237 -1.65 -8.80 3.69
C TYR A 237 -1.63 -9.90 4.76
N ASN A 238 -2.35 -9.75 5.88
CA ASN A 238 -2.50 -10.83 6.87
C ASN A 238 -3.07 -12.09 6.22
N GLU A 239 -4.12 -11.95 5.42
CA GLU A 239 -4.74 -13.05 4.69
C GLU A 239 -3.77 -13.69 3.69
N PHE A 240 -2.96 -12.88 3.02
CA PHE A 240 -1.99 -13.35 2.02
C PHE A 240 -0.86 -14.16 2.66
N VAL A 241 -0.29 -13.67 3.76
CA VAL A 241 0.81 -14.35 4.46
C VAL A 241 0.33 -15.54 5.29
N HIS A 242 -0.81 -15.44 5.98
CA HIS A 242 -1.38 -16.54 6.79
C HIS A 242 -2.20 -17.55 5.94
N GLY A 243 -2.57 -17.17 4.71
CA GLY A 243 -3.47 -17.93 3.83
C GLY A 243 -2.91 -19.23 3.27
N GLY A 244 -1.61 -19.50 3.47
CA GLY A 244 -0.95 -20.72 3.01
C GLY A 244 0.04 -20.51 1.87
N GLY A 245 0.44 -19.27 1.59
CA GLY A 245 1.72 -18.92 0.99
C GLY A 245 2.01 -19.39 -0.43
N LYS A 246 1.17 -20.20 -1.09
CA LYS A 246 1.51 -20.78 -2.41
C LYS A 246 1.73 -19.74 -3.51
N HIS A 247 0.93 -18.67 -3.52
CA HIS A 247 1.13 -17.57 -4.47
C HIS A 247 2.46 -16.85 -4.18
N LEU A 248 2.71 -16.49 -2.93
CA LEU A 248 3.96 -15.83 -2.53
C LEU A 248 5.20 -16.70 -2.80
N ALA A 249 5.14 -17.99 -2.47
CA ALA A 249 6.19 -18.98 -2.71
C ALA A 249 6.45 -19.20 -4.22
N ALA A 250 5.45 -18.96 -5.07
CA ALA A 250 5.60 -18.94 -6.52
C ALA A 250 6.03 -17.56 -7.08
N GLY A 251 6.42 -16.61 -6.21
CA GLY A 251 6.85 -15.26 -6.59
C GLY A 251 5.71 -14.30 -6.95
N THR A 252 4.45 -14.71 -6.78
CA THR A 252 3.28 -13.84 -6.96
C THR A 252 3.15 -12.89 -5.79
N THR A 253 2.79 -11.64 -6.08
CA THR A 253 2.65 -10.57 -5.07
C THR A 253 1.39 -9.75 -5.36
N CYS A 254 1.05 -8.81 -4.50
CA CYS A 254 -0.08 -7.92 -4.70
C CYS A 254 -0.02 -7.21 -6.07
N SER A 255 1.16 -6.69 -6.45
CA SER A 255 1.38 -6.00 -7.73
C SER A 255 1.43 -6.90 -8.96
N THR A 256 1.40 -8.22 -8.79
CA THR A 256 1.21 -9.17 -9.90
C THR A 256 -0.21 -9.06 -10.43
N CYS A 257 -1.20 -8.91 -9.54
CA CYS A 257 -2.62 -8.80 -9.91
C CYS A 257 -3.11 -7.35 -9.93
N HIS A 258 -2.55 -6.49 -9.07
CA HIS A 258 -2.93 -5.08 -8.95
C HIS A 258 -1.93 -4.15 -9.63
N ASN A 259 -2.42 -3.01 -10.11
CA ASN A 259 -1.63 -1.87 -10.52
C ASN A 259 -1.82 -0.71 -9.52
N PRO A 260 -0.84 -0.47 -8.62
CA PRO A 260 -0.95 0.62 -7.65
C PRO A 260 -1.00 2.00 -8.31
N HIS A 261 -0.56 2.14 -9.58
CA HIS A 261 -0.64 3.38 -10.34
C HIS A 261 -2.00 3.63 -10.99
N GLY A 262 -2.93 2.66 -10.97
CA GLY A 262 -4.27 2.80 -11.53
C GLY A 262 -4.61 1.69 -12.53
N SER A 263 -5.90 1.46 -12.71
CA SER A 263 -6.41 0.47 -13.66
C SER A 263 -6.70 1.09 -15.02
N THR A 264 -6.71 0.23 -16.04
CA THR A 264 -7.36 0.55 -17.30
C THR A 264 -8.87 0.74 -17.10
N GLU A 265 -9.50 1.46 -18.02
CA GLU A 265 -10.93 1.73 -17.98
C GLU A 265 -11.77 0.44 -17.86
N GLY A 266 -12.81 0.47 -17.05
CA GLY A 266 -13.69 -0.68 -16.79
C GLY A 266 -13.15 -1.71 -15.80
N VAL A 267 -11.89 -1.60 -15.36
CA VAL A 267 -11.30 -2.49 -14.36
C VAL A 267 -11.34 -1.85 -12.97
N GLN A 268 -11.93 -2.57 -12.01
CA GLN A 268 -12.16 -2.09 -10.64
C GLN A 268 -11.02 -2.51 -9.69
N ALA A 269 -11.01 -1.94 -8.48
CA ALA A 269 -10.12 -2.32 -7.38
C ALA A 269 -8.61 -2.29 -7.73
N GLN A 270 -8.21 -1.41 -8.66
CA GLN A 270 -6.82 -1.30 -9.11
C GLN A 270 -6.27 -2.61 -9.66
N LEU A 271 -7.09 -3.48 -10.25
CA LEU A 271 -6.61 -4.68 -10.93
C LEU A 271 -5.92 -4.34 -12.25
N ARG A 272 -4.95 -5.14 -12.68
CA ARG A 272 -4.27 -4.96 -13.97
C ARG A 272 -5.16 -5.36 -15.16
N GLN A 273 -6.05 -6.32 -14.96
CA GLN A 273 -6.94 -6.90 -15.96
C GLN A 273 -8.24 -7.37 -15.29
N PRO A 274 -9.30 -7.69 -16.06
CA PRO A 274 -10.47 -8.39 -15.54
C PRO A 274 -10.09 -9.65 -14.76
N VAL A 275 -10.82 -9.94 -13.68
CA VAL A 275 -10.48 -10.97 -12.68
C VAL A 275 -10.12 -12.32 -13.29
N ASN A 276 -10.96 -12.85 -14.20
CA ASN A 276 -10.70 -14.16 -14.78
C ASN A 276 -9.46 -14.16 -15.68
N GLN A 277 -9.18 -13.05 -16.38
CA GLN A 277 -7.98 -12.94 -17.21
C GLN A 277 -6.73 -12.98 -16.34
N LEU A 278 -6.72 -12.31 -15.17
CA LEU A 278 -5.60 -12.36 -14.22
C LEU A 278 -5.27 -13.79 -13.78
N CYS A 279 -6.28 -14.57 -13.41
CA CYS A 279 -6.06 -15.94 -12.95
C CYS A 279 -5.58 -16.87 -14.09
N LEU A 280 -6.08 -16.62 -15.30
CA LEU A 280 -5.88 -17.49 -16.46
C LEU A 280 -4.73 -17.07 -17.36
N GLN A 281 -3.89 -16.12 -16.92
CA GLN A 281 -2.66 -15.77 -17.61
C GLN A 281 -1.76 -17.00 -17.79
N GLU A 282 -0.92 -16.94 -18.82
CA GLU A 282 0.11 -17.93 -19.06
C GLU A 282 1.02 -18.06 -17.81
N GLY A 283 1.40 -19.29 -17.47
CA GLY A 283 2.17 -19.59 -16.25
C GLY A 283 1.36 -19.61 -14.95
N CYS A 284 0.07 -19.20 -14.96
CA CYS A 284 -0.81 -19.22 -13.80
C CYS A 284 -1.78 -20.43 -13.82
N HIS A 285 -3.09 -20.19 -13.93
CA HIS A 285 -4.11 -21.24 -13.93
C HIS A 285 -4.65 -21.59 -15.32
N GLY A 286 -4.29 -20.85 -16.38
CA GLY A 286 -4.79 -21.08 -17.75
C GLY A 286 -4.54 -22.51 -18.25
N GLY A 287 -3.31 -23.00 -18.10
CA GLY A 287 -2.94 -24.38 -18.48
C GLY A 287 -3.43 -25.46 -17.51
N LYS A 288 -3.95 -25.09 -16.33
CA LYS A 288 -4.43 -26.03 -15.29
C LYS A 288 -5.95 -26.17 -15.28
N LEU A 289 -6.66 -25.43 -16.13
CA LEU A 289 -8.11 -25.56 -16.28
C LEU A 289 -8.50 -26.90 -16.89
N ALA A 290 -7.73 -27.37 -17.88
CA ALA A 290 -7.88 -28.69 -18.48
C ALA A 290 -7.59 -29.76 -17.42
N GLY A 291 -8.62 -30.50 -16.99
CA GLY A 291 -8.54 -31.47 -15.91
C GLY A 291 -8.97 -30.97 -14.52
N SER A 292 -9.43 -29.71 -14.42
CA SER A 292 -10.06 -29.21 -13.20
C SER A 292 -11.52 -29.69 -13.08
N GLN A 293 -12.10 -29.60 -11.88
CA GLN A 293 -13.50 -29.98 -11.63
C GLN A 293 -14.53 -28.92 -12.06
N HIS A 294 -14.10 -27.85 -12.74
CA HIS A 294 -15.00 -26.79 -13.16
C HIS A 294 -15.83 -27.23 -14.37
N SER A 295 -17.16 -27.06 -14.31
CA SER A 295 -18.01 -27.25 -15.48
C SER A 295 -17.76 -26.15 -16.52
N GLU A 296 -18.01 -26.45 -17.80
CA GLU A 296 -17.94 -25.44 -18.87
C GLU A 296 -18.85 -24.23 -18.59
N LYS A 297 -20.05 -24.50 -18.05
CA LYS A 297 -21.00 -23.47 -17.63
C LYS A 297 -20.42 -22.56 -16.54
N THR A 298 -19.72 -23.13 -15.55
CA THR A 298 -19.06 -22.36 -14.49
C THR A 298 -17.99 -21.44 -15.07
N LEU A 299 -17.14 -21.96 -15.97
CA LEU A 299 -16.05 -21.18 -16.57
C LEU A 299 -16.53 -20.03 -17.46
N LYS A 300 -17.70 -20.18 -18.10
CA LYS A 300 -18.30 -19.13 -18.95
C LYS A 300 -19.05 -18.05 -18.17
N MET A 301 -19.66 -18.40 -17.02
CA MET A 301 -20.63 -17.51 -16.36
C MET A 301 -20.19 -16.97 -15.00
N MET A 302 -19.17 -17.55 -14.36
CA MET A 302 -18.75 -17.18 -13.01
C MET A 302 -17.35 -16.59 -12.98
N SER A 303 -17.12 -15.66 -12.05
CA SER A 303 -15.78 -15.20 -11.75
C SER A 303 -15.06 -16.15 -10.81
N CYS A 304 -13.76 -16.40 -11.02
CA CYS A 304 -12.93 -17.26 -10.17
C CYS A 304 -13.03 -16.87 -8.69
N THR A 305 -13.10 -15.57 -8.40
CA THR A 305 -13.11 -15.04 -7.03
C THR A 305 -14.38 -15.35 -6.26
N ILE A 306 -15.48 -15.72 -6.92
CA ILE A 306 -16.73 -16.09 -6.23
C ILE A 306 -16.48 -17.27 -5.28
N CYS A 307 -15.73 -18.28 -5.73
CA CYS A 307 -15.42 -19.46 -4.94
C CYS A 307 -14.01 -19.44 -4.33
N HIS A 308 -13.02 -18.89 -5.04
CA HIS A 308 -11.61 -18.96 -4.61
C HIS A 308 -11.16 -17.78 -3.73
N LEU A 309 -11.89 -16.65 -3.75
CA LEU A 309 -11.67 -15.49 -2.88
C LEU A 309 -13.01 -15.02 -2.27
N PRO A 310 -13.71 -15.89 -1.51
CA PRO A 310 -15.05 -15.58 -0.99
C PRO A 310 -15.00 -14.32 -0.11
N GLY A 311 -15.92 -13.39 -0.37
CA GLY A 311 -15.96 -12.09 0.33
C GLY A 311 -14.77 -11.16 0.00
N GLY A 312 -13.97 -11.48 -1.03
CA GLY A 312 -12.76 -10.72 -1.38
C GLY A 312 -11.54 -11.07 -0.53
N LYS A 313 -11.56 -12.20 0.19
CA LYS A 313 -10.44 -12.64 1.04
C LYS A 313 -9.24 -13.08 0.21
N HIS A 314 -8.05 -12.60 0.57
CA HIS A 314 -6.78 -12.87 -0.09
C HIS A 314 -6.05 -14.09 0.49
N THR A 315 -6.80 -15.09 0.96
CA THR A 315 -6.20 -16.33 1.49
C THR A 315 -5.85 -17.33 0.40
N PHE A 316 -6.49 -17.23 -0.77
CA PHE A 316 -6.28 -18.10 -1.94
C PHE A 316 -6.34 -19.60 -1.63
N LYS A 317 -7.08 -20.00 -0.58
CA LYS A 317 -7.29 -21.40 -0.25
C LYS A 317 -8.29 -22.00 -1.23
N ALA A 318 -7.92 -23.11 -1.85
CA ALA A 318 -8.87 -23.89 -2.63
C ALA A 318 -10.05 -24.31 -1.74
N PRO A 319 -11.31 -24.25 -2.24
CA PRO A 319 -12.46 -24.76 -1.51
C PRO A 319 -12.19 -26.20 -1.08
N LYS A 320 -12.48 -26.53 0.18
CA LYS A 320 -12.46 -27.93 0.62
C LYS A 320 -13.56 -28.67 -0.15
N LYS A 321 -13.21 -29.86 -0.65
CA LYS A 321 -14.14 -30.79 -1.30
C LYS A 321 -15.24 -31.21 -0.34
#